data_AF-A0A2G8KST2-F1
#
_entry.id   AF-A0A2G8KST2-F1
#
_cell.length_a   1.000
_cell.length_b   1.000
_cell.length_c   1.000
_cell.angle_alpha   90.00
_cell.angle_beta   90.00
_cell.angle_gamma   90.00
#
_symmetry.space_group_name_H-M   'P 1'
#
loop_
_entity.id
_entity.type
_entity.pdbx_description
1 polymer ?
#
loop_
_entity_poly.entity_id
_entity_poly.type
_entity_poly.pdbx_seq_one_letter_code
_entity_poly.pdbx_strand_id
1 'polypeptide(L)'
;MTNHYHTCNLTTMYGLWLRSMLTLKPAQRGQFGPKDGIYASAPWYGMLKDILQVKEYRILDMTQNKLVVYIDKGIATVTDIHKKLEEDTGIPMAEQQLLLPDGKVALQTEQPEKRNDQDAEFVSRNSIFL
;
A
#
# COMPACT_ATOMS: atom_id res chain seq x y z
N MET A 1 -12.72 14.01 10.83
CA MET A 1 -11.82 14.69 9.87
C MET A 1 -11.73 13.83 8.63
N THR A 2 -11.98 14.42 7.48
CA THR A 2 -12.18 13.76 6.17
C THR A 2 -10.92 13.05 5.70
N ASN A 3 -10.94 11.72 5.65
CA ASN A 3 -9.89 10.94 4.99
C ASN A 3 -9.91 11.28 3.49
N HIS A 4 -8.94 12.07 3.06
CA HIS A 4 -8.70 12.36 1.65
C HIS A 4 -8.06 11.13 1.00
N TYR A 5 -8.89 10.19 0.56
CA TYR A 5 -8.42 9.13 -0.31
C TYR A 5 -8.25 9.69 -1.71
N HIS A 6 -7.01 10.03 -2.06
CA HIS A 6 -6.68 10.23 -3.47
C HIS A 6 -6.91 8.92 -4.23
N THR A 7 -7.56 9.02 -5.37
CA THR A 7 -7.59 8.04 -6.47
C THR A 7 -6.20 7.81 -7.09
N CYS A 8 -5.14 7.78 -6.26
CA CYS A 8 -3.78 7.53 -6.69
C CYS A 8 -3.53 6.02 -6.66
N ASN A 9 -3.64 5.38 -7.83
CA ASN A 9 -3.09 4.03 -7.99
C ASN A 9 -1.54 4.08 -7.96
N LEU A 10 -0.89 2.96 -7.61
CA LEU A 10 0.58 2.85 -7.63
C LEU A 10 1.17 3.31 -8.97
N THR A 11 0.49 3.04 -10.08
CA THR A 11 0.86 3.50 -11.42
C THR A 11 1.00 5.02 -11.52
N THR A 12 0.08 5.78 -10.92
CA THR A 12 0.14 7.25 -10.91
C THR A 12 1.30 7.74 -10.05
N MET A 13 1.52 7.12 -8.90
CA MET A 13 2.62 7.50 -8.01
C MET A 13 3.99 7.24 -8.65
N TYR A 14 4.20 6.04 -9.19
CA TYR A 14 5.42 5.73 -9.95
C TYR A 14 5.55 6.56 -11.22
N GLY A 15 4.45 6.85 -11.91
CA GLY A 15 4.46 7.70 -13.11
C GLY A 15 4.97 9.11 -12.81
N LEU A 16 4.51 9.71 -11.70
CA LEU A 16 5.00 11.02 -11.24
C LEU A 16 6.47 10.95 -10.79
N TRP A 17 6.85 9.89 -10.07
CA TRP A 17 8.24 9.68 -9.67
C TRP A 17 9.18 9.53 -10.86
N LEU A 18 8.80 8.73 -11.86
CA LEU A 18 9.56 8.54 -13.10
C LEU A 18 9.68 9.84 -13.89
N ARG A 19 8.63 10.65 -13.97
CA ARG A 19 8.72 11.99 -14.61
C ARG A 19 9.76 12.87 -13.93
N SER A 20 9.88 12.82 -12.60
CA SER A 20 10.92 13.52 -11.83
C SER A 20 12.32 13.01 -12.21
N MET A 21 12.51 11.69 -12.23
CA MET A 21 13.82 11.06 -12.43
C MET A 21 14.30 11.06 -13.88
N LEU A 22 13.38 11.00 -14.84
CA LEU A 22 13.66 10.96 -16.28
C LEU A 22 13.60 12.34 -16.94
N THR A 23 13.58 13.42 -16.13
CA THR A 23 13.70 14.77 -16.66
C THR A 23 15.07 14.96 -17.33
N LEU A 24 15.04 15.41 -18.59
CA LEU A 24 16.23 15.59 -19.42
C LEU A 24 17.19 16.65 -18.85
N LYS A 25 16.66 17.72 -18.27
CA LYS A 25 17.42 18.83 -17.68
C LYS A 25 18.08 18.39 -16.36
N PRO A 26 19.41 18.37 -16.25
CA PRO A 26 20.11 17.87 -15.05
C PRO A 26 19.72 18.61 -13.77
N ALA A 27 19.61 19.94 -13.81
CA ALA A 27 19.27 20.75 -12.63
C ALA A 27 17.83 20.56 -12.13
N GLN A 28 16.94 20.06 -12.98
CA GLN A 28 15.52 19.83 -12.64
C GLN A 28 15.22 18.37 -12.31
N ARG A 29 16.16 17.47 -12.62
CA ARG A 29 16.02 16.05 -12.35
C ARG A 29 15.90 15.80 -10.85
N GLY A 30 14.89 15.01 -10.47
CA GLY A 30 14.68 14.61 -9.08
C GLY A 30 14.17 15.73 -8.16
N GLN A 31 13.86 16.91 -8.70
CA GLN A 31 13.40 18.07 -7.91
C GLN A 31 11.89 18.05 -7.64
N PHE A 32 11.15 17.15 -8.28
CA PHE A 32 9.72 16.95 -8.04
C PHE A 32 9.51 15.97 -6.88
N GLY A 33 8.78 16.41 -5.87
CA GLY A 33 8.49 15.67 -4.64
C GLY A 33 8.26 16.61 -3.45
N PRO A 34 7.91 16.08 -2.27
CA PRO A 34 7.83 16.86 -1.04
C PRO A 34 9.19 17.50 -0.74
N LYS A 35 9.19 18.81 -0.44
CA LYS A 35 10.42 19.55 -0.09
C LYS A 35 10.60 19.71 1.41
N ASP A 36 9.81 18.98 2.18
CA ASP A 36 9.69 19.16 3.61
C ASP A 36 10.43 18.02 4.35
N GLY A 37 11.05 18.36 5.48
CA GLY A 37 11.73 17.39 6.35
C GLY A 37 13.12 16.94 5.88
N ILE A 38 13.53 15.75 6.33
CA ILE A 38 14.89 15.21 6.19
C ILE A 38 15.31 15.01 4.72
N TYR A 39 14.34 14.94 3.80
CA TYR A 39 14.57 14.69 2.37
C TYR A 39 14.47 15.94 1.48
N ALA A 40 14.50 17.15 2.06
CA ALA A 40 14.44 18.40 1.30
C ALA A 40 15.53 18.51 0.21
N SER A 41 16.71 17.91 0.44
CA SER A 41 17.81 17.86 -0.53
C SER A 41 17.64 16.80 -1.63
N ALA A 42 16.72 15.84 -1.46
CA ALA A 42 16.41 14.78 -2.41
C ALA A 42 14.90 14.48 -2.46
N PRO A 43 14.07 15.39 -3.01
CA PRO A 43 12.61 15.25 -3.03
C PRO A 43 12.13 13.96 -3.73
N TRP A 44 12.83 13.54 -4.78
CA TRP A 44 12.55 12.27 -5.47
C TRP A 44 12.68 11.05 -4.58
N TYR A 45 13.60 11.06 -3.61
CA TYR A 45 13.81 9.95 -2.70
C TYR A 45 12.74 9.94 -1.61
N GLY A 46 12.36 11.12 -1.10
CA GLY A 46 11.20 11.26 -0.22
C GLY A 46 9.94 10.67 -0.86
N MET A 47 9.67 11.03 -2.12
CA MET A 47 8.56 10.47 -2.89
C MET A 47 8.66 8.95 -3.08
N LEU A 48 9.85 8.41 -3.37
CA LEU A 48 10.05 6.96 -3.49
C LEU A 48 9.78 6.25 -2.16
N LYS A 49 10.28 6.81 -1.06
CA LYS A 49 10.07 6.27 0.27
C LYS A 49 8.59 6.23 0.62
N ASP A 50 7.85 7.30 0.31
CA ASP A 50 6.41 7.36 0.51
C ASP A 50 5.69 6.28 -0.32
N ILE A 51 6.09 6.08 -1.59
CA ILE A 51 5.56 5.01 -2.46
C ILE A 51 5.81 3.63 -1.85
N LEU A 52 7.02 3.38 -1.34
CA LEU A 52 7.39 2.07 -0.78
C LEU A 52 6.69 1.76 0.55
N GLN A 53 6.20 2.77 1.26
CA GLN A 53 5.46 2.60 2.52
C GLN A 53 3.97 2.30 2.30
N VAL A 54 3.50 2.40 1.07
CA VAL A 54 2.11 2.09 0.72
C VAL A 54 1.87 0.59 0.78
N LYS A 55 0.77 0.20 1.43
CA LYS A 55 0.20 -1.15 1.38
C LYS A 55 -0.90 -1.21 0.33
N GLU A 56 -0.85 -2.24 -0.51
CA GLU A 56 -1.88 -2.53 -1.51
C GLU A 56 -2.67 -3.77 -1.09
N TYR A 57 -3.99 -3.65 -1.09
CA TYR A 57 -4.93 -4.73 -0.81
C TYR A 57 -5.72 -5.02 -2.08
N ARG A 58 -5.65 -6.26 -2.56
CA ARG A 58 -6.36 -6.73 -3.75
C ARG A 58 -7.45 -7.70 -3.31
N ILE A 59 -8.70 -7.33 -3.52
CA ILE A 59 -9.88 -8.09 -3.11
C ILE A 59 -10.66 -8.46 -4.36
N LEU A 60 -10.88 -9.75 -4.57
CA LEU A 60 -11.72 -10.25 -5.64
C LEU A 60 -13.15 -10.41 -5.13
N ASP A 61 -14.05 -9.58 -5.64
CA ASP A 61 -15.48 -9.79 -5.46
C ASP A 61 -15.93 -10.95 -6.35
N MET A 62 -16.23 -12.08 -5.71
CA MET A 62 -16.68 -13.30 -6.38
C MET A 62 -18.12 -13.21 -6.88
N THR A 63 -18.94 -12.30 -6.35
CA THR A 63 -20.34 -12.12 -6.79
C THR A 63 -20.41 -11.36 -8.11
N GLN A 64 -19.56 -10.34 -8.27
CA GLN A 64 -19.49 -9.50 -9.47
C GLN A 64 -18.34 -9.85 -10.41
N ASN A 65 -17.50 -10.83 -10.05
CA ASN A 65 -16.24 -11.17 -10.72
C ASN A 65 -15.37 -9.92 -10.99
N LYS A 66 -15.23 -9.08 -9.95
CA LYS A 66 -14.58 -7.76 -10.05
C LYS A 66 -13.41 -7.68 -9.07
N LEU A 67 -12.24 -7.29 -9.58
CA LEU A 67 -11.09 -7.02 -8.73
C LEU A 67 -11.15 -5.58 -8.23
N VAL A 68 -11.19 -5.42 -6.90
CA VAL A 68 -11.11 -4.13 -6.22
C VAL A 68 -9.74 -3.98 -5.59
N VAL A 69 -9.12 -2.82 -5.77
CA VAL A 69 -7.76 -2.53 -5.31
C VAL A 69 -7.78 -1.33 -4.40
N TYR A 70 -7.38 -1.54 -3.15
CA TYR A 70 -7.24 -0.47 -2.16
C TYR A 70 -5.77 -0.21 -1.87
N ILE A 71 -5.46 1.06 -1.73
CA ILE A 71 -4.11 1.55 -1.52
C ILE A 71 -4.15 2.46 -0.32
N ASP A 72 -3.31 2.16 0.67
CA ASP A 72 -3.23 2.92 1.90
C ASP A 72 -1.77 3.10 2.34
N LYS A 73 -1.50 4.14 3.14
CA LYS A 73 -0.15 4.41 3.69
C LYS A 73 0.21 3.51 4.88
N GLY A 74 -0.51 2.42 5.08
CA GLY A 74 -0.26 1.43 6.13
C GLY A 74 -0.82 1.81 7.50
N ILE A 75 -1.80 2.71 7.55
CA ILE A 75 -2.46 3.19 8.78
C ILE A 75 -3.91 2.67 8.86
N ALA A 76 -4.52 2.30 7.73
CA ALA A 76 -5.88 1.80 7.66
C ALA A 76 -6.01 0.46 8.39
N THR A 77 -7.09 0.37 9.16
CA THR A 77 -7.47 -0.87 9.87
C THR A 77 -8.36 -1.74 9.00
N VAL A 78 -8.52 -3.01 9.37
CA VAL A 78 -9.37 -3.96 8.62
C VAL A 78 -10.80 -3.45 8.50
N THR A 79 -11.28 -2.76 9.55
CA THR A 79 -12.57 -2.05 9.58
C THR A 79 -12.70 -0.99 8.48
N ASP A 80 -11.63 -0.23 8.21
CA ASP A 80 -11.64 0.79 7.14
C ASP A 80 -11.77 0.15 5.75
N ILE A 81 -11.13 -1.01 5.56
CA ILE A 81 -11.21 -1.78 4.31
C ILE A 81 -12.63 -2.31 4.11
N HIS A 82 -13.25 -2.89 5.15
CA HIS A 82 -14.63 -3.38 5.08
C HIS A 82 -15.64 -2.28 4.76
N LYS A 83 -15.50 -1.12 5.43
CA LYS A 83 -16.36 0.04 5.16
C LYS A 83 -16.24 0.50 3.71
N LYS A 84 -15.02 0.56 3.18
CA LYS A 84 -14.79 0.96 1.80
C LYS A 84 -15.31 -0.08 0.80
N LEU A 85 -15.19 -1.36 1.16
CA LEU A 85 -15.77 -2.44 0.37
C LEU A 85 -17.29 -2.38 0.32
N GLU A 86 -17.94 -1.97 1.40
CA GLU A 86 -19.39 -1.74 1.41
C GLU A 86 -19.78 -0.60 0.47
N GLU A 87 -19.02 0.51 0.46
CA GLU A 87 -19.23 1.63 -0.47
C GLU A 87 -19.07 1.21 -1.95
N ASP A 88 -18.09 0.35 -2.27
CA ASP A 88 -17.77 -0.04 -3.65
C ASP A 88 -18.60 -1.22 -4.18
N THR A 89 -19.07 -2.12 -3.32
CA THR A 89 -19.79 -3.36 -3.71
C THR A 89 -21.27 -3.34 -3.34
N GLY A 90 -21.68 -2.51 -2.36
CA GLY A 90 -23.02 -2.50 -1.79
C GLY A 90 -23.30 -3.65 -0.82
N ILE A 91 -22.31 -4.51 -0.51
CA ILE A 91 -22.45 -5.62 0.44
C ILE A 91 -22.23 -5.07 1.86
N PRO A 92 -23.20 -5.17 2.79
CA PRO A 92 -23.06 -4.67 4.15
C PRO A 92 -21.86 -5.30 4.87
N MET A 93 -21.12 -4.53 5.66
CA MET A 93 -19.94 -5.03 6.39
C MET A 93 -20.21 -6.32 7.19
N ALA A 94 -21.40 -6.47 7.79
CA ALA A 94 -21.78 -7.66 8.56
C ALA A 94 -21.92 -8.93 7.71
N GLU A 95 -22.13 -8.79 6.41
CA GLU A 95 -22.30 -9.90 5.46
C GLU A 95 -21.03 -10.16 4.64
N GLN A 96 -19.99 -9.34 4.80
CA GLN A 96 -18.73 -9.49 4.09
C GLN A 96 -17.88 -10.63 4.68
N GLN A 97 -17.76 -11.72 3.93
CA GLN A 97 -16.84 -12.82 4.24
C GLN A 97 -15.60 -12.74 3.35
N LEU A 98 -14.50 -12.20 3.88
CA LEU A 98 -13.22 -12.16 3.18
C LEU A 98 -12.45 -13.47 3.40
N LEU A 99 -12.01 -14.09 2.31
CA LEU A 99 -11.23 -15.32 2.32
C LEU A 99 -9.82 -15.06 1.79
N LEU A 100 -8.84 -15.69 2.43
CA LEU A 100 -7.47 -15.75 1.96
C LEU A 100 -7.32 -16.82 0.85
N PRO A 101 -6.23 -16.80 0.06
CA PRO A 101 -6.00 -17.80 -0.99
C PRO A 101 -5.98 -19.26 -0.49
N ASP A 102 -5.69 -19.49 0.80
CA ASP A 102 -5.71 -20.81 1.43
C ASP A 102 -7.12 -21.24 1.91
N GLY A 103 -8.15 -20.44 1.64
CA GLY A 103 -9.53 -20.68 2.02
C GLY A 103 -9.87 -20.30 3.46
N LYS A 104 -8.91 -19.77 4.24
CA LYS A 104 -9.19 -19.30 5.60
C LYS A 104 -9.87 -17.94 5.60
N VAL A 105 -10.66 -17.67 6.63
CA VAL A 105 -11.29 -16.36 6.82
C VAL A 105 -10.22 -15.34 7.20
N ALA A 106 -10.13 -14.25 6.43
CA ALA A 106 -9.31 -13.10 6.78
C ALA A 106 -9.94 -12.43 8.02
N LEU A 107 -9.12 -12.22 9.06
CA LEU A 107 -9.51 -11.76 10.41
C LEU A 107 -10.66 -10.73 10.40
N GLN A 108 -11.78 -11.05 11.04
CA GLN A 108 -12.92 -10.13 11.22
C GLN A 108 -12.72 -9.13 12.38
N THR A 109 -11.61 -9.19 13.11
CA THR A 109 -11.29 -8.25 14.20
C THR A 109 -9.79 -8.29 14.47
N GLU A 110 -9.21 -7.11 14.72
CA GLU A 110 -7.78 -6.89 14.89
C GLU A 110 -7.13 -7.83 15.91
N GLN A 111 -6.11 -8.59 15.48
CA GLN A 111 -4.99 -8.89 16.36
C GLN A 111 -3.85 -7.93 15.97
N PRO A 112 -3.36 -7.08 16.90
CA PRO A 112 -2.16 -6.32 16.65
C PRO A 112 -1.00 -7.30 16.44
N GLU A 113 -0.43 -7.27 15.24
CA GLU A 113 0.79 -7.99 14.90
C GLU A 113 1.90 -7.50 15.84
N LYS A 114 2.18 -8.27 16.90
CA LYS A 114 3.36 -8.07 17.72
C LYS A 114 4.56 -8.31 16.82
N ARG A 115 5.31 -7.25 16.49
CA ARG A 115 6.70 -7.38 16.06
C ARG A 115 7.45 -8.13 17.17
N ASN A 116 7.72 -9.40 16.94
CA ASN A 116 8.72 -10.12 17.72
C ASN A 116 10.08 -9.75 17.11
N ASP A 117 10.88 -8.99 17.84
CA ASP A 117 12.25 -8.63 17.48
C ASP A 117 13.22 -9.83 17.57
N GLN A 118 12.80 -11.02 17.14
CA GLN A 118 13.63 -12.24 17.08
C GLN A 118 13.92 -12.74 15.66
N ASP A 119 13.31 -12.16 14.62
CA ASP A 119 13.52 -12.61 13.24
C ASP A 119 14.76 -11.98 12.56
N ALA A 120 15.54 -11.17 13.30
CA ALA A 120 16.78 -10.57 12.80
C ALA A 120 17.93 -11.58 12.56
N GLU A 121 17.77 -12.85 12.95
CA GLU A 121 18.82 -13.87 12.79
C GLU A 121 18.60 -14.83 11.61
N PHE A 122 17.44 -14.82 10.94
CA PHE A 122 17.12 -15.84 9.93
C PHE A 122 17.52 -15.51 8.49
N VAL A 123 17.92 -14.26 8.20
CA VAL A 123 18.31 -13.84 6.83
C VAL A 123 19.80 -14.11 6.50
N SER A 124 20.58 -14.64 7.46
CA SER A 124 22.01 -14.92 7.23
C SER A 124 22.35 -16.35 6.77
N ARG A 125 21.38 -17.27 6.59
CA ARG A 125 21.74 -18.69 6.41
C ARG A 125 21.37 -19.44 5.14
N ASN A 126 20.51 -18.93 4.24
CA ASN A 126 20.25 -19.66 3.00
C ASN A 126 20.75 -18.90 1.78
N SER A 127 22.09 -18.87 1.68
CA SER A 127 22.74 -18.91 0.38
C SER A 127 22.61 -20.34 -0.19
N ILE A 128 22.30 -20.39 -1.49
CA ILE A 128 22.64 -21.37 -2.53
C ILE A 128 21.77 -22.61 -2.89
N PHE A 129 21.59 -22.69 -4.24
CA PHE A 129 21.30 -23.78 -5.21
C PHE A 129 19.85 -24.30 -5.30
N LEU A 130 19.22 -24.42 -6.49
CA LEU A 130 19.71 -24.60 -7.87
C LEU A 130 19.25 -23.50 -8.85
#